data_AF-A0A9W9EGL0-F1
#
_entry.id   AF-A0A9W9EGL0-F1
#
_cell.length_a   1.000
_cell.length_b   1.000
_cell.length_c   1.000
_cell.angle_alpha   90.00
_cell.angle_beta   90.00
_cell.angle_gamma   90.00
#
_symmetry.space_group_name_H-M   'P 1'
#
loop_
_entity.id
_entity.type
_entity.pdbx_description
1 polymer ?
#
loop_
_entity_poly.entity_id
_entity_poly.type
_entity_poly.pdbx_seq_one_letter_code
_entity_poly.pdbx_strand_id
1 'polypeptide(L)'
;MELHELENEKIPTELSREYTYSTVESYVTDLLRGHDSRLRNQPNAVNNVQDCGYQISALAAMQTVAPLFFRRDLSRGPFVFTLTDLHQSNIFVDDQWWITCLVNLDWACSRPVQMVEPPYWLTNKGVDEVDAGEYDALRTESLAIMSAEEEKTDKSSHIPSATADKVSLRLSKVMNEA
;
A
#
# COMPACT_ATOMS: atom_id res chain seq x y z
N MET A 1 -5.73 -2.13 -7.39
CA MET A 1 -6.86 -3.02 -7.74
C MET A 1 -7.52 -3.43 -6.46
N GLU A 2 -8.79 -3.14 -6.39
CA GLU A 2 -9.62 -3.43 -5.24
C GLU A 2 -10.26 -4.79 -5.46
N LEU A 3 -9.78 -5.80 -4.72
CA LEU A 3 -10.32 -7.17 -4.79
C LEU A 3 -11.84 -7.17 -4.59
N HIS A 4 -12.36 -6.22 -3.81
CA HIS A 4 -13.78 -6.04 -3.59
C HIS A 4 -14.56 -5.65 -4.86
N GLU A 5 -13.97 -4.88 -5.79
CA GLU A 5 -14.60 -4.54 -7.07
C GLU A 5 -14.82 -5.81 -7.89
N LEU A 6 -13.81 -6.70 -7.91
CA LEU A 6 -13.92 -8.00 -8.59
C LEU A 6 -15.05 -8.85 -7.98
N GLU A 7 -15.11 -8.92 -6.65
CA GLU A 7 -16.20 -9.63 -5.96
C GLU A 7 -17.58 -9.04 -6.29
N ASN A 8 -17.70 -7.71 -6.31
CA ASN A 8 -18.94 -6.99 -6.63
C ASN A 8 -19.40 -7.25 -8.07
N GLU A 9 -18.46 -7.33 -9.02
CA GLU A 9 -18.72 -7.70 -10.41
C GLU A 9 -18.90 -9.21 -10.63
N LYS A 10 -18.84 -10.02 -9.57
CA LYS A 10 -18.92 -11.49 -9.60
C LYS A 10 -17.78 -12.14 -10.42
N ILE A 11 -16.63 -11.48 -10.47
CA ILE A 11 -15.41 -12.02 -11.07
C ILE A 11 -14.79 -13.00 -10.07
N PRO A 12 -14.49 -14.25 -10.46
CA PRO A 12 -13.91 -15.24 -9.55
C PRO A 12 -12.53 -14.79 -9.06
N THR A 13 -12.36 -14.59 -7.77
CA THR A 13 -11.03 -14.28 -7.18
C THR A 13 -10.26 -15.53 -6.78
N GLU A 14 -10.96 -16.68 -6.65
CA GLU A 14 -10.44 -17.95 -6.11
C GLU A 14 -9.85 -17.84 -4.69
N LEU A 15 -10.09 -16.70 -4.02
CA LEU A 15 -9.62 -16.43 -2.67
C LEU A 15 -10.68 -16.80 -1.64
N SER A 16 -10.27 -17.62 -0.67
CA SER A 16 -11.12 -17.90 0.49
C SER A 16 -11.14 -16.69 1.42
N ARG A 17 -12.33 -16.31 1.89
CA ARG A 17 -12.53 -15.23 2.88
C ARG A 17 -11.85 -15.51 4.23
N GLU A 18 -11.55 -16.77 4.52
CA GLU A 18 -10.87 -17.19 5.74
C GLU A 18 -9.35 -17.32 5.56
N TYR A 19 -8.84 -17.08 4.34
CA TYR A 19 -7.42 -17.16 4.05
C TYR A 19 -6.69 -15.91 4.52
N THR A 20 -5.56 -16.12 5.19
CA THR A 20 -4.63 -15.06 5.58
C THR A 20 -3.25 -15.35 5.01
N TYR A 21 -2.54 -14.29 4.64
CA TYR A 21 -1.22 -14.40 4.01
C TYR A 21 -0.13 -14.50 5.07
N SER A 22 0.75 -15.49 4.92
CA SER A 22 1.95 -15.64 5.76
C SER A 22 3.23 -15.21 5.06
N THR A 23 3.18 -14.97 3.74
CA THR A 23 4.30 -14.42 2.98
C THR A 23 3.84 -13.31 2.04
N VAL A 24 4.76 -12.40 1.73
CA VAL A 24 4.57 -11.32 0.78
C VAL A 24 4.39 -11.89 -0.63
N GLU A 25 5.11 -12.94 -0.99
CA GLU A 25 4.98 -13.52 -2.33
C GLU A 25 3.59 -14.09 -2.60
N SER A 26 2.97 -14.78 -1.63
CA SER A 26 1.61 -15.30 -1.83
C SER A 26 0.59 -14.16 -1.94
N TYR A 27 0.72 -13.12 -1.11
CA TYR A 27 -0.11 -11.92 -1.19
C TYR A 27 -0.04 -11.25 -2.57
N VAL A 28 1.17 -11.01 -3.07
CA VAL A 28 1.37 -10.34 -4.36
C VAL A 28 0.94 -11.23 -5.53
N THR A 29 1.22 -12.52 -5.46
CA THR A 29 0.81 -13.48 -6.49
C THR A 29 -0.71 -13.51 -6.65
N ASP A 30 -1.44 -13.59 -5.55
CA ASP A 30 -2.90 -13.64 -5.60
C ASP A 30 -3.52 -12.30 -6.02
N LEU A 31 -2.91 -11.17 -5.65
CA LEU A 31 -3.29 -9.87 -6.19
C LEU A 31 -3.13 -9.82 -7.72
N LEU A 32 -2.02 -10.34 -8.26
CA LEU A 32 -1.82 -10.42 -9.71
C LEU A 32 -2.75 -11.44 -10.39
N ARG A 33 -3.11 -12.53 -9.72
CA ARG A 33 -4.15 -13.46 -10.23
C ARG A 33 -5.52 -12.81 -10.33
N GLY A 34 -5.86 -11.87 -9.44
CA GLY A 34 -7.07 -11.05 -9.58
C GLY A 34 -7.12 -10.32 -10.93
N HIS A 35 -5.99 -9.80 -11.41
CA HIS A 35 -5.91 -9.10 -12.70
C HIS A 35 -6.10 -10.07 -13.87
N ASP A 36 -5.49 -11.26 -13.79
CA ASP A 36 -5.68 -12.33 -14.79
C ASP A 36 -7.15 -12.77 -14.84
N SER A 37 -7.78 -12.96 -13.68
CA SER A 37 -9.19 -13.31 -13.61
C SER A 37 -10.10 -12.23 -14.20
N ARG A 38 -9.82 -10.96 -13.91
CA ARG A 38 -10.52 -9.82 -14.52
C ARG A 38 -10.44 -9.86 -16.04
N LEU A 39 -9.24 -10.04 -16.61
CA LEU A 39 -9.03 -10.11 -18.05
C LEU A 39 -9.81 -11.25 -18.72
N ARG A 40 -10.03 -12.36 -18.01
CA ARG A 40 -10.77 -13.52 -18.53
C ARG A 40 -12.28 -13.40 -18.40
N ASN A 41 -12.76 -12.82 -17.31
CA ASN A 41 -14.16 -12.93 -16.90
C ASN A 41 -14.94 -11.62 -17.05
N GLN A 42 -14.29 -10.46 -17.08
CA GLN A 42 -14.96 -9.18 -17.25
C GLN A 42 -15.21 -8.88 -18.74
N PRO A 43 -16.47 -8.78 -19.21
CA PRO A 43 -16.77 -8.63 -20.64
C PRO A 43 -16.18 -7.39 -21.31
N ASN A 44 -15.92 -6.33 -20.53
CA ASN A 44 -15.33 -5.07 -20.98
C ASN A 44 -13.92 -4.83 -20.40
N ALA A 45 -13.17 -5.90 -20.10
CA ALA A 45 -11.82 -5.79 -19.53
C ALA A 45 -10.81 -5.07 -20.44
N VAL A 46 -11.05 -5.08 -21.76
CA VAL A 46 -10.14 -4.56 -22.78
C VAL A 46 -10.91 -3.76 -23.83
N ASN A 47 -10.29 -2.69 -24.32
CA ASN A 47 -10.88 -1.79 -25.31
C ASN A 47 -10.71 -2.30 -26.75
N ASN A 48 -9.59 -2.98 -27.03
CA ASN A 48 -9.26 -3.56 -28.33
C ASN A 48 -8.13 -4.60 -28.20
N VAL A 49 -7.73 -5.22 -29.31
CA VAL A 49 -6.68 -6.26 -29.34
C VAL A 49 -5.31 -5.74 -28.87
N GLN A 50 -4.97 -4.50 -29.21
CA GLN A 50 -3.69 -3.90 -28.84
C GLN A 50 -3.64 -3.63 -27.32
N ASP A 51 -4.71 -3.07 -26.75
CA ASP A 51 -4.89 -2.90 -25.30
C ASP A 51 -4.80 -4.25 -24.56
N CYS A 52 -5.49 -5.27 -25.08
CA CYS A 52 -5.39 -6.64 -24.54
C CYS A 52 -3.94 -7.14 -24.51
N GLY A 53 -3.20 -6.95 -25.62
CA GLY A 53 -1.78 -7.31 -25.71
C GLY A 53 -0.93 -6.57 -24.67
N TYR A 54 -1.17 -5.27 -24.45
CA TYR A 54 -0.47 -4.49 -23.43
C TYR A 54 -0.79 -4.97 -22.01
N GLN A 55 -2.07 -5.17 -21.68
CA GLN A 55 -2.47 -5.60 -20.33
C GLN A 55 -1.91 -6.99 -19.98
N ILE A 56 -1.99 -7.96 -20.90
CA ILE A 56 -1.46 -9.31 -20.68
C ILE A 56 0.07 -9.28 -20.55
N SER A 57 0.75 -8.51 -21.42
CA SER A 57 2.20 -8.39 -21.39
C SER A 57 2.69 -7.70 -20.11
N ALA A 58 2.00 -6.64 -19.67
CA ALA A 58 2.27 -5.98 -18.40
C ALA A 58 2.06 -6.94 -17.22
N LEU A 59 0.98 -7.73 -17.22
CA LEU A 59 0.70 -8.70 -16.16
C LEU A 59 1.77 -9.81 -16.09
N ALA A 60 2.17 -10.35 -17.24
CA ALA A 60 3.23 -11.36 -17.32
C ALA A 60 4.59 -10.79 -16.85
N ALA A 61 4.89 -9.54 -17.22
CA ALA A 61 6.08 -8.84 -16.74
C ALA A 61 6.02 -8.68 -15.22
N MET A 62 4.94 -8.13 -14.67
CA MET A 62 4.73 -7.94 -13.22
C MET A 62 4.89 -9.25 -12.45
N GLN A 63 4.30 -10.36 -12.91
CA GLN A 63 4.46 -11.68 -12.28
C GLN A 63 5.92 -12.15 -12.27
N THR A 64 6.68 -11.84 -13.31
CA THR A 64 8.08 -12.23 -13.44
C THR A 64 8.99 -11.38 -12.55
N VAL A 65 8.75 -10.06 -12.49
CA VAL A 65 9.63 -9.11 -11.81
C VAL A 65 9.24 -8.83 -10.37
N ALA A 66 8.01 -9.15 -9.93
CA ALA A 66 7.50 -8.86 -8.59
C ALA A 66 8.48 -9.25 -7.46
N PRO A 67 9.11 -10.45 -7.46
CA PRO A 67 10.05 -10.83 -6.40
C PRO A 67 11.30 -9.92 -6.30
N LEU A 68 11.61 -9.13 -7.33
CA LEU A 68 12.74 -8.19 -7.34
C LEU A 68 12.44 -6.90 -6.58
N PHE A 69 11.17 -6.56 -6.41
CA PHE A 69 10.73 -5.35 -5.69
C PHE A 69 10.54 -5.57 -4.19
N PHE A 70 10.59 -6.83 -3.73
CA PHE A 70 10.43 -7.17 -2.32
C PHE A 70 11.72 -7.65 -1.70
N ARG A 71 11.95 -7.25 -0.45
CA ARG A 71 13.13 -7.58 0.31
C ARG A 71 12.95 -8.97 0.91
N ARG A 72 13.93 -9.85 0.69
CA ARG A 72 13.87 -11.25 1.18
C ARG A 72 13.78 -11.34 2.70
N ASP A 73 14.40 -10.42 3.43
CA ASP A 73 14.34 -10.36 4.89
C ASP A 73 12.95 -9.97 5.42
N LEU A 74 12.09 -9.38 4.58
CA LEU A 74 10.71 -9.01 4.88
C LEU A 74 9.68 -9.94 4.19
N SER A 75 10.12 -11.05 3.60
CA SER A 75 9.25 -12.02 2.89
C SER A 75 8.11 -12.58 3.75
N ARG A 76 8.28 -12.62 5.07
CA ARG A 76 7.24 -13.06 6.04
C ARG A 76 6.63 -11.90 6.82
N GLY A 77 6.73 -10.69 6.29
CA GLY A 77 6.19 -9.47 6.89
C GLY A 77 7.26 -8.58 7.56
N PRO A 78 6.83 -7.58 8.35
CA PRO A 78 5.49 -7.43 8.91
C PRO A 78 4.43 -7.06 7.87
N PHE A 79 3.18 -7.43 8.17
CA PHE A 79 1.99 -6.87 7.53
C PHE A 79 1.45 -5.77 8.44
N VAL A 80 1.13 -4.62 7.86
CA VAL A 80 0.71 -3.43 8.59
C VAL A 80 -0.68 -2.99 8.12
N PHE A 81 -1.50 -2.57 9.09
CA PHE A 81 -2.81 -2.00 8.80
C PHE A 81 -2.63 -0.66 8.09
N THR A 82 -3.19 -0.56 6.89
CA THR A 82 -2.99 0.58 5.99
C THR A 82 -4.35 1.11 5.56
N LEU A 83 -4.54 2.43 5.69
CA LEU A 83 -5.68 3.15 5.15
C LEU A 83 -5.35 3.53 3.70
N THR A 84 -5.69 2.67 2.73
CA THR A 84 -5.24 2.83 1.34
C THR A 84 -5.85 4.02 0.61
N ASP A 85 -6.99 4.52 1.09
CA ASP A 85 -7.68 5.71 0.57
C ASP A 85 -7.67 6.86 1.60
N LEU A 86 -6.61 6.95 2.41
CA LEU A 86 -6.46 8.10 3.30
C LEU A 86 -6.10 9.33 2.47
N HIS A 87 -6.90 10.38 2.55
CA HIS A 87 -6.63 11.71 1.98
C HIS A 87 -7.19 12.82 2.88
N GLN A 88 -6.82 14.06 2.61
CA GLN A 88 -7.15 15.22 3.46
C GLN A 88 -8.66 15.33 3.82
N SER A 89 -9.56 15.03 2.89
CA SER A 89 -11.01 15.09 3.13
C SER A 89 -11.53 13.99 4.08
N ASN A 90 -10.72 12.97 4.37
CA ASN A 90 -11.05 11.89 5.31
C ASN A 90 -10.53 12.17 6.73
N ILE A 91 -9.85 13.32 6.94
CA ILE A 91 -9.22 13.69 8.22
C ILE A 91 -9.91 14.95 8.76
N PHE A 92 -10.53 14.83 9.94
CA PHE A 92 -11.07 15.96 10.67
C PHE A 92 -10.08 16.42 11.75
N VAL A 93 -9.97 17.74 11.90
CA VAL A 93 -9.12 18.38 12.90
C VAL A 93 -9.91 19.40 13.70
N ASP A 94 -9.47 19.70 14.93
CA ASP A 94 -9.98 20.82 15.72
C ASP A 94 -9.26 22.16 15.38
N ASP A 95 -9.62 23.22 16.10
CA ASP A 95 -9.04 24.57 15.93
C ASP A 95 -7.53 24.63 16.22
N GLN A 96 -6.97 23.60 16.87
CA GLN A 96 -5.53 23.46 17.15
C GLN A 96 -4.84 22.47 16.21
N TRP A 97 -5.50 22.01 15.15
CA TRP A 97 -5.02 21.02 14.18
C TRP A 97 -4.80 19.61 14.75
N TRP A 98 -5.38 19.28 15.90
CA TRP A 98 -5.37 17.90 16.39
C TRP A 98 -6.34 17.05 15.60
N ILE A 99 -5.91 15.87 15.16
CA ILE A 99 -6.80 14.89 14.50
C ILE A 99 -7.87 14.46 15.49
N THR A 100 -9.13 14.75 15.17
CA THR A 100 -10.30 14.40 16.00
C THR A 100 -11.03 13.18 15.47
N CYS A 101 -11.01 12.96 14.16
CA CYS A 101 -11.71 11.85 13.53
C CYS A 101 -11.09 11.47 12.18
N LEU A 102 -11.07 10.17 11.89
CA LEU A 102 -10.83 9.62 10.56
C LEU A 102 -12.12 8.97 10.06
N VAL A 103 -12.54 9.29 8.84
CA VAL A 103 -13.74 8.73 8.20
C VAL A 103 -13.38 7.97 6.94
N ASN A 104 -14.38 7.34 6.30
CA ASN A 104 -14.22 6.61 5.04
C ASN A 104 -13.15 5.49 5.13
N LEU A 105 -13.36 4.55 6.07
CA LEU A 105 -12.39 3.50 6.39
C LEU A 105 -12.64 2.18 5.63
N ASP A 106 -13.54 2.16 4.66
CA ASP A 106 -14.03 0.92 4.01
C ASP A 106 -12.93 0.17 3.23
N TRP A 107 -11.78 0.81 3.03
CA TRP A 107 -10.67 0.40 2.17
C TRP A 107 -9.45 0.03 3.01
N ALA A 108 -9.59 0.04 4.33
CA ALA A 108 -8.52 -0.31 5.24
C ALA A 108 -8.16 -1.80 5.13
N CYS A 109 -6.87 -2.12 5.00
CA CYS A 109 -6.43 -3.50 4.91
C CYS A 109 -5.02 -3.71 5.47
N SER A 110 -4.72 -4.95 5.84
CA SER A 110 -3.38 -5.36 6.23
C SER A 110 -2.58 -5.74 4.98
N ARG A 111 -1.46 -5.06 4.74
CA ARG A 111 -0.61 -5.25 3.55
C ARG A 111 0.86 -5.40 3.95
N PRO A 112 1.72 -6.00 3.11
CA PRO A 112 3.16 -6.00 3.34
C PRO A 112 3.67 -4.59 3.61
N VAL A 113 4.54 -4.43 4.62
CA VAL A 113 5.08 -3.12 5.01
C VAL A 113 5.76 -2.36 3.86
N GLN A 114 6.32 -3.09 2.90
CA GLN A 114 6.96 -2.54 1.71
C GLN A 114 5.99 -1.96 0.68
N MET A 115 4.68 -2.14 0.86
CA MET A 115 3.64 -1.56 0.01
C MET A 115 3.00 -0.32 0.63
N VAL A 116 3.57 0.20 1.72
CA VAL A 116 3.14 1.45 2.34
C VAL A 116 3.98 2.59 1.77
N GLU A 117 3.31 3.58 1.22
CA GLU A 117 3.91 4.70 0.52
C GLU A 117 3.60 6.02 1.23
N PRO A 118 4.43 7.06 1.04
CA PRO A 118 4.08 8.41 1.48
C PRO A 118 2.76 8.89 0.87
N PRO A 119 2.00 9.75 1.57
CA PRO A 119 0.73 10.23 1.05
C PRO A 119 0.90 10.98 -0.28
N TYR A 120 0.24 10.53 -1.34
CA TYR A 120 0.34 11.17 -2.66
C TYR A 120 -0.20 12.62 -2.68
N TRP A 121 -1.12 12.93 -1.77
CA TRP A 121 -1.85 14.20 -1.69
C TRP A 121 -1.11 15.29 -0.92
N LEU A 122 0.18 15.12 -0.60
CA LEU A 122 0.98 16.14 0.11
C LEU A 122 0.98 17.50 -0.59
N THR A 123 0.90 17.53 -1.92
CA THR A 123 0.87 18.76 -2.73
C THR A 123 -0.53 19.34 -2.90
N ASN A 124 -1.59 18.69 -2.41
CA ASN A 124 -2.98 19.04 -2.66
C ASN A 124 -3.34 19.13 -4.17
N LYS A 125 -2.67 18.32 -5.00
CA LYS A 125 -2.92 18.20 -6.44
C LYS A 125 -3.56 16.86 -6.79
N GLY A 126 -4.29 16.82 -7.90
CA GLY A 126 -4.73 15.55 -8.47
C GLY A 126 -3.53 14.66 -8.83
N VAL A 127 -3.70 13.33 -8.84
CA VAL A 127 -2.61 12.38 -9.15
C VAL A 127 -1.99 12.65 -10.53
N ASP A 128 -2.79 13.15 -11.46
CA ASP A 128 -2.41 13.55 -12.82
C ASP A 128 -1.74 14.93 -12.92
N GLU A 129 -1.75 15.71 -11.83
CA GLU A 129 -1.21 17.07 -11.75
C GLU A 129 0.05 17.15 -10.88
N VAL A 130 0.47 16.04 -10.26
CA VAL A 130 1.63 16.01 -9.36
C VAL A 130 2.92 16.31 -10.12
N ASP A 131 3.59 17.40 -9.74
CA ASP A 131 4.97 17.66 -10.15
C ASP A 131 5.93 16.89 -9.24
N ALA A 132 6.88 16.18 -9.85
CA ALA A 132 7.80 15.33 -9.12
C ALA A 132 8.73 16.12 -8.18
N GLY A 133 9.17 17.33 -8.58
CA GLY A 133 10.08 18.15 -7.77
C GLY A 133 9.38 18.76 -6.56
N GLU A 134 8.19 19.32 -6.75
CA GLU A 134 7.37 19.85 -5.66
C GLU A 134 6.97 18.75 -4.67
N TYR A 135 6.58 17.57 -5.18
CA TYR A 135 6.24 16.43 -4.35
C TYR A 135 7.45 15.93 -3.56
N ASP A 136 8.63 15.80 -4.20
CA ASP A 136 9.86 15.33 -3.55
C ASP A 136 10.27 16.21 -2.36
N ALA A 137 10.11 17.53 -2.49
CA ALA A 137 10.38 18.48 -1.41
C ALA A 137 9.48 18.23 -0.19
N LEU A 138 8.16 18.15 -0.38
CA LEU A 138 7.20 17.92 0.70
C LEU A 138 7.29 16.51 1.27
N ARG A 139 7.53 15.50 0.42
CA ARG A 139 7.77 14.11 0.83
C ARG A 139 8.98 14.05 1.75
N THR A 140 10.08 14.70 1.39
CA THR A 140 11.32 14.70 2.17
C THR A 140 11.12 15.36 3.53
N GLU A 141 10.44 16.51 3.57
CA GLU A 141 10.09 17.19 4.83
C GLU A 141 9.21 16.30 5.71
N SER A 142 8.16 15.70 5.12
CA SER A 142 7.22 14.82 5.84
C SER A 142 7.91 13.59 6.42
N LEU A 143 8.80 12.94 5.65
CA LEU A 143 9.57 11.78 6.12
C LEU A 143 10.58 12.15 7.21
N ALA A 144 11.17 13.35 7.15
CA ALA A 144 12.05 13.85 8.21
C ALA A 144 11.28 14.08 9.53
N ILE A 145 10.10 14.70 9.47
CA ILE A 145 9.21 14.88 10.62
C ILE A 145 8.81 13.52 11.18
N MET A 146 8.37 12.60 10.33
CA MET A 146 7.97 11.25 10.73
C MET A 146 9.09 10.49 11.43
N SER A 147 10.31 10.53 10.90
CA SER A 147 11.48 9.91 11.54
C SER A 147 11.76 10.51 12.92
N ALA A 148 11.60 11.83 13.09
CA ALA A 148 11.79 12.48 14.38
C ALA A 148 10.70 12.12 15.40
N GLU A 149 9.45 11.94 14.96
CA GLU A 149 8.34 11.50 15.82
C GLU A 149 8.47 10.01 16.23
N GLU A 150 8.90 9.15 15.31
CA GLU A 150 9.23 7.75 15.61
C GLU A 150 10.31 7.66 16.71
N GLU A 151 11.35 8.50 16.64
CA GLU A 151 12.40 8.56 17.67
C GLU A 151 11.93 9.02 19.04
N LYS A 152 10.98 9.96 19.09
CA LYS A 152 10.39 10.42 20.36
C LYS A 152 9.55 9.30 20.98
N THR A 153 8.81 8.58 20.14
CA THR A 153 7.95 7.46 20.57
C THR A 153 8.77 6.30 21.11
N ASP A 154 9.85 5.91 20.40
CA ASP A 154 10.80 4.87 20.84
C ASP A 154 11.40 5.18 22.23
N LYS A 155 11.68 6.45 22.52
CA LYS A 155 12.24 6.90 23.81
C LYS A 155 11.19 6.92 24.94
N SER A 156 9.90 7.06 24.60
CA SER A 156 8.80 7.08 25.55
C SER A 156 8.32 5.67 25.94
N SER A 157 8.57 4.66 25.10
CA SER A 157 8.16 3.27 25.35
C SER A 157 9.17 2.53 26.26
N HIS A 158 9.11 2.78 27.57
CA HIS A 158 9.82 1.98 28.60
C HIS A 158 9.10 0.65 28.95
N ILE A 159 8.54 -0.06 27.97
CA ILE A 159 8.01 -1.42 28.18
C ILE A 159 9.02 -2.41 27.59
N PRO A 160 9.65 -3.29 28.40
CA PRO A 160 10.54 -4.31 27.88
C PRO A 160 9.71 -5.36 27.13
N SER A 161 9.61 -5.21 25.80
CA SER A 161 9.12 -6.28 24.94
C SER A 161 10.21 -7.35 24.84
N ALA A 162 9.87 -8.59 25.19
CA ALA A 162 10.77 -9.76 25.24
C ALA A 162 11.29 -10.24 23.87
N THR A 163 11.25 -9.40 22.83
CA THR A 163 11.76 -9.68 21.48
C THR A 163 12.68 -8.56 20.99
N ALA A 164 13.53 -8.05 21.89
CA ALA A 164 14.42 -6.92 21.68
C ALA A 164 15.73 -7.29 20.92
N ASP A 165 15.63 -8.04 19.83
CA ASP A 165 16.75 -8.29 18.90
C ASP A 165 16.40 -8.04 17.42
N LYS A 166 15.20 -7.55 17.11
CA LYS A 166 14.89 -7.01 15.77
C LYS A 166 15.18 -5.52 15.77
N VAL A 167 16.09 -5.08 14.89
CA VAL A 167 16.19 -3.69 14.45
C VAL A 167 14.77 -3.18 14.26
N SER A 168 14.36 -2.17 15.04
CA SER A 168 13.01 -1.60 14.96
C SER A 168 12.82 -1.13 13.52
N LEU A 169 11.95 -1.80 12.77
CA LEU A 169 11.66 -1.45 11.40
C LEU A 169 10.85 -0.15 11.43
N ARG A 170 11.52 0.96 11.16
CA ARG A 170 10.90 2.28 11.06
C ARG A 170 10.16 2.43 9.75
N LEU A 171 8.92 2.91 9.81
CA LEU A 171 8.09 3.07 8.62
C LEU A 171 8.64 4.22 7.76
N SER A 172 9.17 5.29 8.38
CA SER A 172 9.88 6.36 7.66
C SER A 172 11.02 5.83 6.77
N LYS A 173 11.78 4.83 7.25
CA LYS A 173 12.86 4.20 6.50
C LYS A 173 12.34 3.36 5.34
N VAL A 174 11.29 2.57 5.56
CA VAL A 174 10.68 1.76 4.50
C VAL A 174 10.11 2.64 3.40
N MET A 175 9.37 3.69 3.76
CA MET A 175 8.80 4.64 2.81
C MET A 175 9.84 5.44 2.02
N ASN A 176 11.04 5.63 2.56
CA ASN A 176 12.13 6.32 1.86
C ASN A 176 12.90 5.40 0.90
N GLU A 177 12.71 4.08 1.01
CA GLU A 177 13.25 3.06 0.10
C GLU A 177 12.27 2.71 -1.04
N ALA A 178 11.03 3.21 -0.98
CA ALA A 178 9.97 3.03 -1.98
C ALA A 178 10.06 4.08 -3.10
#